data_AF-A0A822CYF2-F1
#
_entry.id   AF-A0A822CYF2-F1
#
_cell.length_a   1.000
_cell.length_b   1.000
_cell.length_c   1.000
_cell.angle_alpha   90.00
_cell.angle_beta   90.00
_cell.angle_gamma   90.00
#
_symmetry.space_group_name_H-M   'P 1'
#
loop_
_entity.id
_entity.type
_entity.pdbx_description
1 polymer ?
#
loop_
_entity_poly.entity_id
_entity_poly.type
_entity_poly.pdbx_seq_one_letter_code
_entity_poly.pdbx_strand_id
1 'polypeptide(L)'
;FYEGLANRAAVNGHVIDLYSSALDQTGLHEMKYCTNYTGGHMVMGDSFNTSLFKQTFQKVFAKDNKNEYRMNFGATVEVKTSRELKVCGAIGSCVSLAQRASNVSETELGMGGTNAWKICGIYPNSTLSVFFEVLNQQASTQISSGGQRGYVQFITQYQHLSGFKKIRVTTVAR
;
A
#
# COMPACT_ATOMS: atom_id res chain seq x y z
N PHE A 1 2.13 -13.75 -18.14
CA PHE A 1 0.72 -14.11 -17.86
C PHE A 1 0.23 -13.56 -16.51
N TYR A 2 0.79 -14.01 -15.37
CA TYR A 2 0.30 -13.65 -14.03
C TYR A 2 0.36 -12.15 -13.71
N GLU A 3 1.36 -11.42 -14.20
CA GLU A 3 1.40 -9.96 -14.06
C GLU A 3 0.19 -9.27 -14.74
N GLY A 4 -0.22 -9.75 -15.91
CA GLY A 4 -1.43 -9.26 -16.59
C GLY A 4 -2.71 -9.61 -15.81
N LEU A 5 -2.78 -10.78 -15.18
CA LEU A 5 -3.87 -11.15 -14.27
C LEU A 5 -3.90 -10.24 -13.03
N ALA A 6 -2.74 -10.02 -12.41
CA ALA A 6 -2.57 -9.18 -11.23
C ALA A 6 -3.02 -7.74 -11.50
N ASN A 7 -2.61 -7.16 -12.64
CA ASN A 7 -3.04 -5.85 -13.07
C ASN A 7 -4.57 -5.77 -13.24
N ARG A 8 -5.19 -6.75 -13.90
CA ARG A 8 -6.66 -6.79 -14.04
C ARG A 8 -7.35 -6.86 -12.68
N ALA A 9 -6.88 -7.69 -11.75
CA ALA A 9 -7.45 -7.78 -10.42
C ALA A 9 -7.29 -6.47 -9.66
N ALA A 10 -6.10 -5.87 -9.69
CA ALA A 10 -5.81 -4.62 -8.99
C ALA A 10 -6.63 -3.43 -9.53
N VAL A 11 -6.77 -3.32 -10.85
CA VAL A 11 -7.63 -2.30 -11.49
C VAL A 11 -9.07 -2.43 -10.99
N ASN A 12 -9.59 -3.66 -10.91
CA ASN A 12 -10.94 -3.95 -10.43
C ASN A 12 -11.06 -3.93 -8.89
N GLY A 13 -9.97 -3.72 -8.14
CA GLY A 13 -9.99 -3.67 -6.67
C GLY A 13 -10.14 -5.03 -5.99
N HIS A 14 -9.81 -6.13 -6.69
CA HIS A 14 -9.88 -7.48 -6.16
C HIS A 14 -8.57 -7.92 -5.53
N VAL A 15 -8.64 -8.77 -4.50
CA VAL A 15 -7.49 -9.35 -3.80
C VAL A 15 -7.24 -10.78 -4.29
N ILE A 16 -5.98 -11.15 -4.51
CA ILE A 16 -5.57 -12.52 -4.81
C ILE A 16 -4.62 -13.01 -3.73
N ASP A 17 -5.08 -13.98 -2.92
CA ASP A 17 -4.23 -14.74 -2.00
C ASP A 17 -3.70 -16.01 -2.67
N LEU A 18 -2.47 -16.41 -2.32
CA LEU A 18 -1.83 -17.64 -2.78
C LEU A 18 -1.46 -18.51 -1.58
N TYR A 19 -2.15 -19.63 -1.44
CA TYR A 19 -1.85 -20.67 -0.45
C TYR A 19 -1.25 -21.87 -1.17
N SER A 20 0.06 -22.03 -1.06
CA SER A 20 0.81 -23.05 -1.75
C SER A 20 1.36 -24.07 -0.77
N SER A 21 1.03 -25.35 -0.94
CA SER A 21 1.61 -26.42 -0.12
C SER A 21 2.04 -27.62 -0.96
N ALA A 22 3.35 -27.82 -1.05
CA ALA A 22 4.00 -28.93 -1.74
C ALA A 22 5.46 -29.07 -1.27
N LEU A 23 6.05 -30.25 -1.44
CA LEU A 23 7.49 -30.48 -1.18
C LEU A 23 8.39 -29.85 -2.26
N ASP A 24 7.85 -29.69 -3.48
CA ASP A 24 8.51 -29.04 -4.60
C ASP A 24 7.99 -27.61 -4.82
N GLN A 25 8.68 -26.87 -5.70
CA GLN A 25 8.26 -25.53 -6.09
C GLN A 25 6.93 -25.56 -6.86
N THR A 26 6.07 -24.58 -6.57
CA THR A 26 4.71 -24.48 -7.14
C THR A 26 4.53 -23.31 -8.10
N GLY A 27 5.61 -22.59 -8.43
CA GLY A 27 5.57 -21.43 -9.33
C GLY A 27 5.18 -20.11 -8.65
N LEU A 28 5.43 -19.95 -7.35
CA LEU A 28 5.19 -18.67 -6.65
C LEU A 28 6.03 -17.52 -7.22
N HIS A 29 7.18 -17.80 -7.85
CA HIS A 29 8.01 -16.77 -8.46
C HIS A 29 7.29 -16.07 -9.62
N GLU A 30 6.62 -16.85 -10.47
CA GLU A 30 5.83 -16.39 -11.61
C GLU A 30 4.52 -15.74 -11.13
N MET A 31 3.93 -16.25 -10.05
CA MET A 31 2.65 -15.77 -9.50
C MET A 31 2.77 -14.58 -8.55
N LYS A 32 3.99 -14.18 -8.12
CA LYS A 32 4.21 -13.16 -7.08
C LYS A 32 3.50 -11.83 -7.31
N TYR A 33 3.30 -11.45 -8.58
CA TYR A 33 2.61 -10.21 -8.94
C TYR A 33 1.19 -10.16 -8.40
N CYS A 34 0.49 -11.31 -8.35
CA CYS A 34 -0.89 -11.38 -7.89
C CYS A 34 -1.02 -10.87 -6.45
N THR A 35 -0.22 -11.38 -5.52
CA THR A 35 -0.25 -10.93 -4.12
C THR A 35 0.36 -9.55 -3.96
N ASN A 36 1.46 -9.26 -4.68
CA ASN A 36 2.17 -8.00 -4.55
C ASN A 36 1.34 -6.80 -5.03
N TYR A 37 0.60 -6.92 -6.13
CA TYR A 37 -0.18 -5.80 -6.67
C TYR A 37 -1.51 -5.62 -5.95
N THR A 38 -2.10 -6.71 -5.45
CA THR A 38 -3.41 -6.64 -4.80
C THR A 38 -3.33 -6.52 -3.28
N GLY A 39 -2.14 -6.69 -2.68
CA GLY A 39 -1.99 -6.79 -1.23
C GLY A 39 -2.52 -8.11 -0.67
N GLY A 40 -2.58 -9.18 -1.47
CA GLY A 40 -3.00 -10.50 -0.98
C GLY A 40 -1.90 -11.20 -0.19
N HIS A 41 -2.27 -12.24 0.55
CA HIS A 41 -1.35 -13.09 1.29
C HIS A 41 -0.66 -14.11 0.39
N MET A 42 0.64 -14.33 0.61
CA MET A 42 1.38 -15.45 0.05
C MET A 42 1.83 -16.36 1.19
N VAL A 43 1.34 -17.61 1.21
CA VAL A 43 1.66 -18.61 2.22
C VAL A 43 2.26 -19.82 1.54
N MET A 44 3.43 -20.24 2.03
CA MET A 44 4.16 -21.42 1.57
C MET A 44 4.25 -22.45 2.71
N GLY A 45 4.14 -23.73 2.38
CA GLY A 45 4.40 -24.83 3.30
C GLY A 45 4.57 -26.15 2.55
N ASP A 46 4.82 -27.23 3.29
CA ASP A 46 5.07 -28.55 2.69
C ASP A 46 3.76 -29.33 2.44
N SER A 47 2.75 -29.10 3.29
CA SER A 47 1.45 -29.76 3.22
C SER A 47 0.37 -28.92 3.91
N PHE A 48 -0.85 -28.98 3.37
CA PHE A 48 -2.03 -28.37 3.99
C PHE A 48 -2.43 -29.07 5.30
N ASN A 49 -2.05 -30.34 5.50
CA ASN A 49 -2.36 -31.07 6.73
C ASN A 49 -1.34 -30.83 7.85
N THR A 50 -0.77 -29.63 7.93
CA THR A 50 0.16 -29.22 8.98
C THR A 50 -0.53 -28.27 9.97
N SER A 51 -0.07 -28.27 11.21
CA SER A 51 -0.49 -27.26 12.20
C SER A 51 -0.12 -25.85 11.74
N LEU A 52 1.04 -25.70 11.08
CA LEU A 52 1.51 -24.45 10.51
C LEU A 52 0.51 -23.84 9.52
N PHE A 53 0.06 -24.60 8.52
CA PHE A 53 -0.92 -24.11 7.55
C PHE A 53 -2.25 -23.75 8.22
N LYS A 54 -2.80 -24.66 9.03
CA LYS A 54 -4.11 -24.49 9.68
C LYS A 54 -4.13 -23.22 10.54
N GLN A 55 -3.11 -23.00 11.36
CA GLN A 55 -3.01 -21.81 12.21
C GLN A 55 -2.79 -20.53 11.40
N THR A 56 -1.99 -20.59 10.33
CA THR A 56 -1.74 -19.43 9.46
C THR A 56 -3.01 -19.01 8.74
N PHE A 57 -3.75 -19.95 8.18
CA PHE A 57 -5.02 -19.70 7.50
C PHE A 57 -6.06 -19.12 8.45
N GLN A 58 -6.16 -19.61 9.69
CA GLN A 58 -7.05 -19.05 10.71
C GLN A 58 -6.72 -17.58 11.04
N LYS A 59 -5.44 -17.19 11.08
CA LYS A 59 -5.01 -15.81 11.39
C LYS A 59 -5.44 -14.80 10.33
N VAL A 60 -5.64 -15.21 9.08
CA VAL A 60 -6.17 -14.34 8.01
C VAL A 60 -7.55 -13.79 8.40
N PHE A 61 -8.35 -14.62 9.06
CA PHE A 61 -9.68 -14.30 9.56
C PHE A 61 -9.66 -13.83 11.03
N ALA A 62 -8.53 -13.32 11.52
CA ALA A 62 -8.46 -12.76 12.85
C ALA A 62 -9.46 -11.60 13.00
N LYS A 63 -10.16 -11.61 14.13
CA LYS A 63 -11.13 -10.58 14.49
C LYS A 63 -10.58 -9.64 15.55
N ASP A 64 -11.11 -8.44 15.62
CA ASP A 64 -10.81 -7.46 16.66
C ASP A 64 -11.71 -7.63 17.90
N ASN A 65 -11.57 -6.73 18.86
CA ASN A 65 -12.35 -6.73 20.11
C ASN A 65 -13.86 -6.52 19.88
N LYS A 66 -14.27 -6.10 18.68
CA LYS A 66 -15.67 -5.94 18.28
C LYS A 66 -16.19 -7.13 17.48
N ASN A 67 -15.40 -8.21 17.38
CA ASN A 67 -15.72 -9.42 16.61
C ASN A 67 -15.84 -9.14 15.09
N GLU A 68 -15.20 -8.07 14.60
CA GLU A 68 -15.09 -7.72 13.18
C GLU A 68 -13.75 -8.22 12.63
N TYR A 69 -13.70 -8.72 11.39
CA TYR A 69 -12.42 -9.14 10.81
C TYR A 69 -11.50 -7.94 10.60
N ARG A 70 -10.20 -8.15 10.76
CA ARG A 70 -9.19 -7.08 10.70
C ARG A 70 -8.82 -6.64 9.28
N MET A 71 -9.25 -7.37 8.25
CA MET A 71 -9.00 -7.04 6.85
C MET A 71 -9.94 -5.96 6.33
N ASN A 72 -9.46 -5.13 5.42
CA ASN A 72 -10.20 -4.06 4.77
C ASN A 72 -9.87 -4.03 3.28
N PHE A 73 -10.72 -3.39 2.48
CA PHE A 73 -10.66 -3.55 1.02
C PHE A 73 -10.68 -2.23 0.25
N GLY A 74 -10.18 -2.28 -0.99
CA GLY A 74 -10.32 -1.20 -1.98
C GLY A 74 -9.77 0.14 -1.51
N ALA A 75 -8.65 0.12 -0.80
CA ALA A 75 -8.10 1.32 -0.21
C ALA A 75 -7.44 2.22 -1.27
N THR A 76 -7.60 3.53 -1.10
CA THR A 76 -6.90 4.58 -1.84
C THR A 76 -6.10 5.41 -0.85
N VAL A 77 -4.78 5.47 -1.04
CA VAL A 77 -3.86 6.29 -0.26
C VAL A 77 -3.47 7.48 -1.11
N GLU A 78 -3.84 8.69 -0.69
CA GLU A 78 -3.40 9.95 -1.29
C GLU A 78 -2.46 10.68 -0.33
N VAL A 79 -1.38 11.25 -0.87
CA VAL A 79 -0.37 11.98 -0.11
C VAL A 79 -0.34 13.45 -0.53
N LYS A 80 -0.63 14.33 0.42
CA LYS A 80 -0.49 15.78 0.29
C LYS A 80 0.77 16.23 1.00
N THR A 81 1.47 17.22 0.45
CA THR A 81 2.71 17.75 1.01
C THR A 81 2.74 19.28 0.92
N SER A 82 3.59 19.91 1.74
CA SER A 82 3.98 21.31 1.52
C SER A 82 4.63 21.48 0.15
N ARG A 83 4.69 22.73 -0.35
CA ARG A 83 5.17 23.04 -1.71
C ARG A 83 6.62 22.63 -1.94
N GLU A 84 7.41 22.63 -0.88
CA GLU A 84 8.84 22.35 -0.86
C GLU A 84 9.14 20.84 -0.86
N LEU A 85 8.12 19.99 -0.72
CA LEU A 85 8.24 18.52 -0.71
C LEU A 85 7.47 17.93 -1.88
N LYS A 86 8.16 17.14 -2.70
CA LYS A 86 7.58 16.36 -3.79
C LYS A 86 7.58 14.88 -3.46
N VAL A 87 6.64 14.14 -4.03
CA VAL A 87 6.49 12.69 -3.90
C VAL A 87 7.19 12.02 -5.07
N CYS A 88 8.23 11.23 -4.82
CA CYS A 88 8.95 10.47 -5.85
C CYS A 88 8.20 9.18 -6.22
N GLY A 89 7.52 8.59 -5.24
CA GLY A 89 6.79 7.35 -5.42
C GLY A 89 6.66 6.55 -4.14
N ALA A 90 6.18 5.31 -4.26
CA ALA A 90 6.02 4.42 -3.13
C ALA A 90 6.48 2.98 -3.44
N ILE A 91 6.93 2.27 -2.39
CA ILE A 91 7.27 0.85 -2.43
C ILE A 91 6.44 0.12 -1.37
N GLY A 92 5.77 -0.94 -1.81
CA GLY A 92 4.88 -1.77 -1.00
C GLY A 92 3.79 -2.38 -1.88
N SER A 93 2.85 -3.09 -1.26
CA SER A 93 1.76 -3.75 -2.00
C SER A 93 0.69 -2.76 -2.46
N CYS A 94 0.94 -2.09 -3.58
CA CYS A 94 0.06 -1.07 -4.12
C CYS A 94 0.21 -0.96 -5.64
N VAL A 95 -0.78 -0.33 -6.28
CA VAL A 95 -0.72 0.07 -7.70
C VAL A 95 -0.94 1.57 -7.85
N SER A 96 -0.27 2.19 -8.81
CA SER A 96 -0.42 3.62 -9.11
C SER A 96 -1.82 3.93 -9.62
N LEU A 97 -2.41 5.03 -9.15
CA LEU A 97 -3.65 5.59 -9.72
C LEU A 97 -3.37 6.58 -10.87
N ALA A 98 -2.10 6.76 -11.25
CA ALA A 98 -1.66 7.70 -12.29
C ALA A 98 -2.23 9.13 -12.09
N GLN A 99 -2.38 9.54 -10.83
CA GLN A 99 -2.91 10.85 -10.48
C GLN A 99 -1.81 11.89 -10.64
N ARG A 100 -1.98 12.77 -11.62
CA ARG A 100 -1.11 13.95 -11.77
C ARG A 100 -1.48 14.98 -10.72
N ALA A 101 -0.49 15.46 -9.97
CA ALA A 101 -0.67 16.51 -9.00
C ALA A 101 0.57 17.41 -8.94
N SER A 102 0.39 18.63 -8.46
CA SER A 102 1.48 19.59 -8.35
C SER A 102 2.59 19.13 -7.41
N ASN A 103 2.36 18.17 -6.52
CA ASN A 103 3.35 17.65 -5.59
C ASN A 103 4.00 16.32 -6.02
N VAL A 104 3.84 15.88 -7.27
CA VAL A 104 4.56 14.72 -7.83
C VAL A 104 5.95 15.18 -8.30
N SER A 105 7.00 14.41 -7.98
CA SER A 105 8.36 14.67 -8.48
C SER A 105 8.53 14.15 -9.91
N GLU A 106 9.45 14.76 -10.66
CA GLU A 106 9.96 14.20 -11.92
C GLU A 106 10.88 13.00 -11.68
N THR A 107 11.50 12.93 -10.50
CA THR A 107 12.30 11.77 -10.05
C THR A 107 11.37 10.66 -9.57
N GLU A 108 11.27 9.56 -10.30
CA GLU A 108 10.42 8.42 -9.93
C GLU A 108 11.17 7.36 -9.11
N LEU A 109 10.55 6.89 -8.02
CA LEU A 109 11.04 5.77 -7.20
C LEU A 109 9.92 4.75 -6.92
N GLY A 110 10.14 3.48 -7.27
CA GLY A 110 9.13 2.44 -7.10
C GLY A 110 7.89 2.70 -7.97
N MET A 111 6.70 2.64 -7.36
CA MET A 111 5.45 3.06 -8.00
C MET A 111 5.36 4.60 -8.04
N GLY A 112 6.12 5.21 -8.94
CA GLY A 112 6.22 6.67 -9.12
C GLY A 112 5.14 7.29 -10.01
N GLY A 113 5.37 8.54 -10.41
CA GLY A 113 4.51 9.28 -11.34
C GLY A 113 3.11 9.64 -10.80
N THR A 114 2.91 9.50 -9.49
CA THR A 114 1.63 9.72 -8.80
C THR A 114 1.87 10.15 -7.35
N ASN A 115 0.88 10.80 -6.74
CA ASN A 115 0.80 10.99 -5.29
C ASN A 115 -0.32 10.14 -4.65
N ALA A 116 -0.94 9.26 -5.44
CA ALA A 116 -2.04 8.41 -5.03
C ALA A 116 -1.90 6.97 -5.53
N TRP A 117 -2.18 6.01 -4.65
CA TRP A 117 -2.09 4.58 -4.91
C TRP A 117 -3.33 3.84 -4.43
N LYS A 118 -3.65 2.74 -5.11
CA LYS A 118 -4.66 1.77 -4.68
C LYS A 118 -3.99 0.59 -3.98
N ILE A 119 -4.58 0.15 -2.88
CA ILE A 119 -4.22 -1.04 -2.13
C ILE A 119 -5.49 -1.90 -2.02
N CYS A 120 -5.56 -3.04 -2.71
CA CYS A 120 -6.82 -3.78 -2.82
C CYS A 120 -7.19 -4.49 -1.50
N GLY A 121 -6.21 -5.10 -0.83
CA GLY A 121 -6.32 -5.64 0.52
C GLY A 121 -5.41 -4.87 1.47
N ILE A 122 -5.99 -4.26 2.52
CA ILE A 122 -5.25 -3.52 3.54
C ILE A 122 -5.54 -4.07 4.94
N TYR A 123 -4.49 -4.26 5.72
CA TYR A 123 -4.52 -4.87 7.04
C TYR A 123 -3.83 -3.95 8.06
N PRO A 124 -4.02 -4.17 9.37
CA PRO A 124 -3.37 -3.35 10.39
C PRO A 124 -1.84 -3.40 10.36
N ASN A 125 -1.25 -4.44 9.75
CA ASN A 125 0.19 -4.62 9.54
C ASN A 125 0.64 -4.28 8.11
N SER A 126 -0.24 -3.75 7.25
CA SER A 126 0.17 -3.23 5.94
C SER A 126 0.98 -1.95 6.11
N THR A 127 2.16 -1.92 5.50
CA THR A 127 3.07 -0.76 5.51
C THR A 127 3.42 -0.36 4.09
N LEU A 128 3.36 0.93 3.80
CA LEU A 128 3.76 1.52 2.53
C LEU A 128 4.91 2.50 2.77
N SER A 129 6.02 2.31 2.06
CA SER A 129 7.15 3.25 2.07
C SER A 129 6.90 4.33 1.03
N VAL A 130 6.85 5.59 1.43
CA VAL A 130 6.69 6.74 0.51
C VAL A 130 7.98 7.55 0.52
N PHE A 131 8.49 7.84 -0.68
CA PHE A 131 9.74 8.55 -0.88
C PHE A 131 9.46 9.99 -1.29
N PHE A 132 10.22 10.91 -0.70
CA PHE A 132 10.06 12.33 -0.91
C PHE A 132 11.37 12.97 -1.38
N GLU A 133 11.24 14.01 -2.17
CA GLU A 133 12.32 14.89 -2.59
C GLU A 133 12.06 16.30 -2.06
N VAL A 134 13.09 16.91 -1.51
CA VAL A 134 13.06 18.31 -1.07
C VAL A 134 13.47 19.17 -2.25
N LEU A 135 12.62 20.13 -2.63
CA LEU A 135 13.01 21.14 -3.59
C LEU A 135 14.06 22.06 -2.96
N ASN A 136 15.27 22.08 -3.53
CA ASN A 136 16.34 22.94 -3.06
C ASN A 136 15.98 24.41 -3.24
N GLN A 137 15.80 25.14 -2.13
CA GLN A 137 15.76 26.59 -2.11
C GLN A 137 17.20 27.14 -2.23
N GLN A 138 17.81 27.10 -3.42
CA GLN A 138 19.06 27.87 -3.67
C GLN A 138 18.81 29.39 -3.80
N ALA A 139 17.62 29.89 -3.43
CA ALA A 139 17.23 31.30 -3.61
C ALA A 139 16.49 31.95 -2.41
N SER A 140 16.70 31.50 -1.17
CA SER A 140 16.20 32.20 0.02
C SER A 140 17.25 32.25 1.13
N THR A 141 18.21 33.14 0.97
CA THR A 141 19.13 33.64 2.02
C THR A 141 18.42 34.41 3.14
N GLN A 142 17.12 34.22 3.34
CA GLN A 142 16.38 34.70 4.51
C GLN A 142 15.58 33.55 5.08
N ILE A 143 16.22 32.79 5.97
CA ILE A 143 15.52 32.00 6.97
C ILE A 143 14.81 33.02 7.86
N SER A 144 13.61 33.44 7.46
CA SER A 144 12.74 34.27 8.27
C SER A 144 12.56 33.56 9.61
N SER A 145 12.74 34.32 10.69
CA SER A 145 12.75 33.92 12.10
C SER A 145 11.45 33.28 12.65
N GLY A 146 10.59 32.77 11.77
CA GLY A 146 9.43 31.92 12.09
C GLY A 146 9.54 30.60 11.34
N GLY A 147 9.89 29.53 12.06
CA GLY A 147 10.21 28.21 11.51
C GLY A 147 9.16 27.68 10.52
N GLN A 148 9.52 27.67 9.22
CA GLN A 148 8.76 26.98 8.18
C GLN A 148 8.88 25.47 8.42
N ARG A 149 7.76 24.82 8.75
CA ARG A 149 7.68 23.37 8.91
C ARG A 149 7.25 22.72 7.59
N GLY A 150 7.85 21.57 7.28
CA GLY A 150 7.39 20.70 6.20
C GLY A 150 6.22 19.86 6.70
N TYR A 151 5.11 19.85 5.97
CA TYR A 151 3.93 19.04 6.29
C TYR A 151 3.76 17.91 5.29
N VAL A 152 3.38 16.75 5.79
CA VAL A 152 2.94 15.60 4.99
C VAL A 152 1.64 15.08 5.57
N GLN A 153 0.63 14.90 4.73
CA GLN A 153 -0.66 14.33 5.11
C GLN A 153 -0.97 13.11 4.26
N PHE A 154 -1.21 11.99 4.93
CA PHE A 154 -1.67 10.74 4.35
C PHE A 154 -3.19 10.64 4.52
N ILE A 155 -3.91 10.43 3.43
CA ILE A 155 -5.36 10.26 3.40
C ILE A 155 -5.63 8.87 2.84
N THR A 156 -6.06 7.95 3.70
CA THR A 156 -6.40 6.57 3.31
C THR A 156 -7.91 6.38 3.37
N GLN A 157 -8.55 6.26 2.22
CA GLN A 157 -9.97 5.91 2.10
C GLN A 157 -10.08 4.42 1.83
N TYR A 158 -10.93 3.67 2.53
CA TYR A 158 -11.08 2.22 2.34
C TYR A 158 -12.48 1.73 2.69
N GLN A 159 -12.85 0.56 2.16
CA GLN A 159 -14.05 -0.15 2.55
C GLN A 159 -13.76 -0.99 3.78
N HIS A 160 -14.44 -0.65 4.88
CA HIS A 160 -14.43 -1.46 6.08
C HIS A 160 -15.39 -2.63 5.92
N LEU A 161 -15.12 -3.73 6.61
CA LEU A 161 -15.94 -4.94 6.51
C LEU A 161 -17.36 -4.80 7.07
N SER A 162 -17.61 -3.79 7.89
CA SER A 162 -18.97 -3.42 8.28
C SER A 162 -19.79 -2.82 7.13
N GLY A 163 -19.23 -2.70 5.92
CA GLY A 163 -19.89 -2.16 4.72
C GLY A 163 -19.71 -0.64 4.56
N PHE A 164 -19.24 0.05 5.59
CA PHE A 164 -19.02 1.49 5.53
C PHE A 164 -17.68 1.85 4.88
N LYS A 165 -17.67 2.93 4.11
CA LYS A 165 -16.43 3.60 3.72
C LYS A 165 -15.86 4.37 4.91
N LYS A 166 -14.57 4.18 5.19
CA LYS A 166 -13.85 4.89 6.25
C LYS A 166 -12.72 5.72 5.64
N ILE A 167 -12.39 6.82 6.31
CA ILE A 167 -11.25 7.66 5.97
C ILE A 167 -10.33 7.72 7.19
N ARG A 168 -9.06 7.37 7.00
CA ARG A 168 -8.00 7.56 7.99
C ARG A 168 -7.09 8.68 7.49
N VAL A 169 -6.93 9.71 8.31
CA VAL A 169 -6.04 10.84 8.02
C VAL A 169 -4.89 10.84 9.02
N THR A 170 -3.67 11.05 8.55
CA THR A 170 -2.49 11.21 9.40
C THR A 170 -1.66 12.36 8.87
N THR A 171 -1.48 13.40 9.68
CA THR A 171 -0.67 14.57 9.34
C THR A 171 0.56 14.59 10.22
N VAL A 172 1.73 14.76 9.62
CA VAL A 172 3.02 14.92 10.31
C VAL A 172 3.66 16.24 9.89
N ALA A 173 4.43 16.83 10.79
CA ALA A 173 5.19 18.05 10.55
C ALA A 173 6.60 17.91 11.11
N ARG A 174 7.59 18.44 10.39
CA ARG A 174 8.98 18.54 10.86
C ARG A 174 9.55 19.91 10.59
#